data_AF-A0A1G2L5F2-F1
#
_entry.id   AF-A0A1G2L5F2-F1
#
_cell.length_a   1.000
_cell.length_b   1.000
_cell.length_c   1.000
_cell.angle_alpha   90.00
_cell.angle_beta   90.00
_cell.angle_gamma   90.00
#
_symmetry.space_group_name_H-M   'P 1'
#
loop_
_entity.id
_entity.type
_entity.pdbx_description
1 polymer ?
#
loop_
_entity_poly.entity_id
_entity_poly.type
_entity_poly.pdbx_seq_one_letter_code
_entity_poly.pdbx_strand_id
1 'polypeptide(L)'
;MREIVFDVETKKSLDEVGGRDHVEALGVSVVGAYFYETKEYRAFEEWEIGAFEERLRTSDLVIGFNTKNFDYPVLQPYFKQVRIASLPTLDIFEDVTKQLGHRLSLQALSSATLNAKKTSDGLQALVWYKEGKIEEIKKYCLKDVELTRGLYEYGKEHGHLLFDSLYDSRVHAVPVNWKGQTHMPLRKIIENAFLSRQRLFIEYVSRQKQEGEEFKKKRKIDIYAMNGKEISAYCHLRQAIRNFKLEGILAAEPVNEFYKAPQDVQSSLF
;
A
#
# COMPACT_ATOMS: atom_id res chain seq x y z
N MET A 1 -14.85 -12.69 1.36
CA MET A 1 -14.23 -11.95 0.26
C MET A 1 -13.11 -12.82 -0.28
N ARG A 2 -13.06 -13.04 -1.59
CA ARG A 2 -12.05 -13.85 -2.29
C ARG A 2 -10.85 -12.97 -2.63
N GLU A 3 -10.12 -12.58 -1.60
CA GLU A 3 -8.86 -11.83 -1.72
C GLU A 3 -7.72 -12.81 -2.06
N ILE A 4 -6.82 -12.42 -2.96
CA ILE A 4 -5.64 -13.21 -3.35
C ILE A 4 -4.41 -12.32 -3.24
N VAL A 5 -3.38 -12.79 -2.53
CA VAL A 5 -2.04 -12.18 -2.56
C VAL A 5 -1.16 -13.03 -3.45
N PHE A 6 -0.36 -12.46 -4.34
CA PHE A 6 0.55 -13.24 -5.15
C PHE A 6 1.83 -12.48 -5.50
N ASP A 7 2.82 -13.24 -5.97
CA ASP A 7 4.12 -12.79 -6.45
C ASP A 7 4.58 -13.69 -7.62
N VAL A 8 5.48 -13.19 -8.48
CA VAL A 8 5.97 -13.90 -9.66
C VAL A 8 7.49 -13.92 -9.72
N GLU A 9 8.03 -15.14 -9.82
CA GLU A 9 9.41 -15.36 -10.20
C GLU A 9 9.55 -15.65 -11.69
N THR A 10 10.66 -15.21 -12.26
CA THR A 10 10.88 -15.24 -13.71
C THR A 10 11.95 -16.24 -14.12
N LYS A 11 12.00 -16.57 -15.41
CA LYS A 11 13.00 -17.49 -15.99
C LYS A 11 14.27 -16.78 -16.45
N LYS A 12 14.17 -15.50 -16.79
CA LYS A 12 15.21 -14.68 -17.40
C LYS A 12 15.35 -13.37 -16.65
N SER A 13 16.53 -12.78 -16.69
CA SER A 13 16.73 -11.41 -16.23
C SER A 13 16.21 -10.38 -17.24
N LEU A 14 16.08 -9.13 -16.80
CA LEU A 14 15.81 -8.00 -17.70
C LEU A 14 16.90 -7.85 -18.77
N ASP A 15 18.16 -8.08 -18.42
CA ASP A 15 19.28 -7.98 -19.37
C ASP A 15 19.18 -9.04 -20.47
N GLU A 16 18.71 -10.25 -20.13
CA GLU A 16 18.52 -11.35 -21.09
C GLU A 16 17.39 -11.09 -22.10
N VAL A 17 16.45 -10.18 -21.80
CA VAL A 17 15.34 -9.83 -22.70
C VAL A 17 15.49 -8.45 -23.34
N GLY A 18 16.61 -7.75 -23.10
CA GLY A 18 16.87 -6.44 -23.70
C GLY A 18 16.28 -5.25 -22.93
N GLY A 19 15.91 -5.45 -21.66
CA GLY A 19 15.51 -4.38 -20.74
C GLY A 19 14.02 -4.39 -20.36
N ARG A 20 13.58 -3.29 -19.72
CA ARG A 20 12.23 -3.16 -19.13
C ARG A 20 11.10 -3.03 -20.14
N ASP A 21 11.41 -2.78 -21.41
CA ASP A 21 10.39 -2.68 -22.45
C ASP A 21 9.93 -4.07 -22.96
N HIS A 22 10.52 -5.15 -22.43
CA HIS A 22 10.29 -6.55 -22.83
C HIS A 22 9.97 -7.47 -21.65
N VAL A 23 9.31 -6.95 -20.61
CA VAL A 23 8.99 -7.70 -19.38
C VAL A 23 8.16 -8.96 -19.67
N GLU A 24 7.30 -8.93 -20.68
CA GLU A 24 6.53 -10.08 -21.16
C GLU A 24 7.39 -11.25 -21.67
N ALA A 25 8.64 -10.99 -22.08
CA ALA A 25 9.55 -12.01 -22.59
C ALA A 25 10.35 -12.73 -21.49
N LEU A 26 10.22 -12.30 -20.23
CA LEU A 26 10.91 -12.87 -19.07
C LEU A 26 10.51 -14.32 -18.83
N GLY A 27 9.23 -14.64 -19.05
CA GLY A 27 8.63 -15.94 -18.77
C GLY A 27 8.53 -16.23 -17.26
N VAL A 28 7.53 -17.02 -16.89
CA VAL A 28 7.24 -17.36 -15.48
C VAL A 28 7.98 -18.62 -15.08
N SER A 29 8.77 -18.58 -14.01
CA SER A 29 9.30 -19.80 -13.38
C SER A 29 8.32 -20.34 -12.33
N VAL A 30 7.90 -19.50 -11.39
CA VAL A 30 6.94 -19.83 -10.33
C VAL A 30 6.02 -18.65 -10.05
N VAL A 31 4.75 -18.93 -9.77
CA VAL A 31 3.83 -18.00 -9.09
C VAL A 31 3.56 -18.51 -7.69
N GLY A 32 3.85 -17.71 -6.69
CA GLY A 32 3.41 -17.95 -5.32
C GLY A 32 2.09 -17.22 -5.09
N ALA A 33 1.15 -17.85 -4.38
CA ALA A 33 -0.09 -17.20 -4.00
C ALA A 33 -0.59 -17.61 -2.62
N TYR A 34 -1.25 -16.68 -1.95
CA TYR A 34 -2.06 -16.92 -0.76
C TYR A 34 -3.53 -16.61 -1.06
N PHE A 35 -4.41 -17.56 -0.75
CA PHE A 35 -5.84 -17.42 -0.96
C PHE A 35 -6.56 -17.22 0.37
N TYR A 36 -7.21 -16.07 0.58
CA TYR A 36 -7.92 -15.80 1.83
C TYR A 36 -9.13 -16.71 2.06
N GLU A 37 -9.75 -17.21 0.99
CA GLU A 37 -10.91 -18.11 1.05
C GLU A 37 -10.56 -19.45 1.70
N THR A 38 -9.44 -20.06 1.30
CA THR A 38 -9.00 -21.37 1.83
C THR A 38 -7.92 -21.25 2.92
N LYS A 39 -7.34 -20.05 3.09
CA LYS A 39 -6.22 -19.75 3.99
C LYS A 39 -4.94 -20.52 3.66
N GLU A 40 -4.72 -20.82 2.39
CA GLU A 40 -3.61 -21.65 1.93
C GLU A 40 -2.61 -20.85 1.10
N TYR A 41 -1.33 -21.22 1.26
CA TYR A 41 -0.27 -20.88 0.34
C TYR A 41 -0.16 -21.97 -0.73
N ARG A 42 0.01 -21.58 -1.98
CA ARG A 42 0.28 -22.49 -3.09
C ARG A 42 1.25 -21.85 -4.07
N ALA A 43 2.22 -22.64 -4.52
CA ALA A 43 3.07 -22.30 -5.64
C ALA A 43 2.56 -23.00 -6.90
N PHE A 44 2.67 -22.32 -8.04
CA PHE A 44 2.29 -22.80 -9.36
C PHE A 44 3.51 -22.71 -10.26
N GLU A 45 3.91 -23.83 -10.86
CA GLU A 45 4.90 -23.80 -11.92
C GLU A 45 4.27 -23.32 -13.23
N GLU A 46 5.09 -23.03 -14.24
CA GLU A 46 4.63 -22.47 -15.51
C GLU A 46 3.46 -23.25 -16.16
N TRP A 47 3.49 -24.58 -16.12
CA TRP A 47 2.41 -25.41 -16.68
C TRP A 47 1.11 -25.36 -15.86
N GLU A 48 1.15 -24.87 -14.62
CA GLU A 48 -0.01 -24.72 -13.74
C GLU A 48 -0.63 -23.31 -13.79
N ILE A 49 -0.09 -22.38 -14.58
CA ILE A 49 -0.57 -20.99 -14.63
C ILE A 49 -2.03 -20.88 -15.08
N GLY A 50 -2.52 -21.82 -15.90
CA GLY A 50 -3.95 -21.90 -16.22
C GLY A 50 -4.83 -22.16 -14.99
N ALA A 51 -4.34 -22.94 -14.02
CA ALA A 51 -5.07 -23.16 -12.76
C ALA A 51 -5.04 -21.92 -11.85
N PHE A 52 -3.94 -21.16 -11.87
CA PHE A 52 -3.87 -19.87 -11.19
C PHE A 52 -4.81 -18.83 -11.82
N GLU A 53 -4.89 -18.78 -13.15
CA GLU A 53 -5.78 -17.90 -13.89
C GLU A 53 -7.25 -18.07 -13.47
N GLU A 54 -7.72 -19.31 -13.30
CA GLU A 54 -9.10 -19.58 -12.84
C GLU A 54 -9.38 -19.02 -11.44
N ARG A 55 -8.38 -19.03 -10.55
CA ARG A 55 -8.51 -18.42 -9.22
C ARG A 55 -8.57 -16.91 -9.32
N LEU A 56 -7.70 -16.28 -10.12
CA LEU A 56 -7.72 -14.84 -10.35
C LEU A 56 -9.06 -14.36 -10.93
N ARG A 57 -9.64 -15.08 -11.90
CA ARG A 57 -10.90 -14.74 -12.56
C ARG A 57 -12.07 -14.59 -11.60
N THR A 58 -12.05 -15.30 -10.48
CA THR A 58 -13.12 -15.30 -9.47
C THR A 58 -12.79 -14.48 -8.22
N SER A 59 -11.65 -13.80 -8.21
CA SER A 59 -11.22 -12.96 -7.08
C SER A 59 -12.03 -11.66 -6.97
N ASP A 60 -12.28 -11.25 -5.74
CA ASP A 60 -12.91 -9.95 -5.45
C ASP A 60 -11.85 -8.83 -5.38
N LEU A 61 -10.61 -9.19 -5.04
CA LEU A 61 -9.46 -8.28 -4.96
C LEU A 61 -8.17 -9.07 -5.11
N VAL A 62 -7.27 -8.56 -5.96
CA VAL A 62 -5.90 -9.04 -6.10
C VAL A 62 -4.95 -8.08 -5.39
N ILE A 63 -4.03 -8.61 -4.60
CA ILE A 63 -3.04 -7.86 -3.84
C ILE A 63 -1.65 -8.33 -4.27
N GLY A 64 -0.75 -7.39 -4.50
CA GLY A 64 0.64 -7.72 -4.84
C GLY A 64 1.57 -6.53 -4.67
N PHE A 65 2.84 -6.71 -5.05
CA PHE A 65 3.88 -5.70 -4.91
C PHE A 65 4.52 -5.39 -6.25
N ASN A 66 4.23 -4.21 -6.81
CA ASN A 66 4.63 -3.80 -8.17
C ASN A 66 4.02 -4.67 -9.29
N THR A 67 2.91 -5.32 -8.97
CA THR A 67 2.18 -6.24 -9.84
C THR A 67 1.70 -5.63 -11.12
N LYS A 68 1.21 -4.39 -11.10
CA LYS A 68 0.69 -3.76 -12.32
C LYS A 68 1.78 -3.52 -13.36
N ASN A 69 3.00 -3.24 -12.92
CA ASN A 69 4.11 -2.87 -13.79
C ASN A 69 5.11 -4.02 -14.03
N PHE A 70 4.94 -5.16 -13.36
CA PHE A 70 5.87 -6.29 -13.47
C PHE A 70 5.13 -7.62 -13.63
N ASP A 71 4.53 -8.15 -12.56
CA ASP A 71 3.91 -9.47 -12.55
C ASP A 71 2.87 -9.66 -13.65
N TYR A 72 2.00 -8.67 -13.83
CA TYR A 72 0.94 -8.71 -14.83
C TYR A 72 1.48 -8.74 -16.27
N PRO A 73 2.39 -7.85 -16.70
CA PRO A 73 3.09 -7.99 -17.97
C PRO A 73 3.76 -9.36 -18.17
N VAL A 74 4.40 -9.92 -17.15
CA VAL A 74 5.03 -11.26 -17.22
C VAL A 74 3.97 -12.37 -17.43
N LEU A 75 2.82 -12.27 -16.77
CA LEU A 75 1.74 -13.26 -16.83
C LEU A 75 0.85 -13.13 -18.07
N GLN A 76 0.79 -11.95 -18.67
CA GLN A 76 -0.12 -11.63 -19.77
C GLN A 76 -0.04 -12.61 -20.96
N PRO A 77 1.13 -13.14 -21.37
CA PRO A 77 1.23 -14.15 -22.43
C PRO A 77 0.59 -15.50 -22.09
N TYR A 78 0.40 -15.81 -20.79
CA TYR A 78 -0.15 -17.08 -20.31
C TYR A 78 -1.67 -17.04 -20.15
N PHE A 79 -2.25 -15.86 -19.94
CA PHE A 79 -3.68 -15.69 -19.71
C PHE A 79 -4.49 -15.75 -21.00
N LYS A 80 -5.57 -16.54 -20.96
CA LYS A 80 -6.48 -16.75 -22.09
C LYS A 80 -7.85 -16.09 -21.88
N GLN A 81 -8.25 -15.89 -20.64
CA GLN A 81 -9.59 -15.49 -20.23
C GLN A 81 -9.56 -14.22 -19.38
N VAL A 82 -8.55 -14.07 -18.53
CA VAL A 82 -8.44 -12.93 -17.62
C VAL A 82 -7.95 -11.70 -18.39
N ARG A 83 -8.80 -10.67 -18.41
CA ARG A 83 -8.37 -9.33 -18.80
C ARG A 83 -7.81 -8.62 -17.58
N ILE A 84 -6.48 -8.52 -17.50
CA ILE A 84 -5.76 -7.93 -16.36
C ILE A 84 -6.32 -6.55 -15.98
N ALA A 85 -6.59 -5.69 -16.97
CA ALA A 85 -7.12 -4.35 -16.75
C ALA A 85 -8.51 -4.30 -16.06
N SER A 86 -9.22 -5.43 -15.98
CA SER A 86 -10.50 -5.54 -15.26
C SER A 86 -10.39 -6.10 -13.85
N LEU A 87 -9.21 -6.57 -13.43
CA LEU A 87 -9.01 -7.09 -12.08
C LEU A 87 -9.00 -5.91 -11.08
N PRO A 88 -9.82 -5.96 -10.02
CA PRO A 88 -9.64 -5.07 -8.88
C PRO A 88 -8.29 -5.39 -8.23
N THR A 89 -7.35 -4.45 -8.29
CA THR A 89 -5.98 -4.67 -7.81
C THR A 89 -5.54 -3.60 -6.82
N LEU A 90 -5.11 -4.05 -5.64
CA LEU A 90 -4.29 -3.28 -4.71
C LEU A 90 -2.81 -3.58 -4.96
N ASP A 91 -2.12 -2.65 -5.60
CA ASP A 91 -0.67 -2.72 -5.77
C ASP A 91 -0.01 -1.88 -4.67
N ILE A 92 0.61 -2.54 -3.69
CA ILE A 92 1.20 -1.88 -2.52
C ILE A 92 2.32 -0.92 -2.94
N PHE A 93 3.12 -1.29 -3.94
CA PHE A 93 4.21 -0.46 -4.44
C PHE A 93 3.69 0.83 -5.08
N GLU A 94 2.65 0.72 -5.91
CA GLU A 94 2.01 1.88 -6.53
C GLU A 94 1.45 2.84 -5.48
N ASP A 95 0.67 2.32 -4.52
CA ASP A 95 0.03 3.15 -3.49
C ASP A 95 1.07 3.86 -2.61
N VAL A 96 2.06 3.13 -2.09
CA VAL A 96 3.14 3.71 -1.27
C VAL A 96 3.96 4.73 -2.07
N THR A 97 4.33 4.41 -3.31
CA THR A 97 5.12 5.33 -4.16
C THR A 97 4.37 6.62 -4.42
N LYS A 98 3.05 6.55 -4.65
CA LYS A 98 2.20 7.72 -4.85
C LYS A 98 2.16 8.63 -3.62
N GLN A 99 2.10 8.05 -2.42
CA GLN A 99 2.11 8.82 -1.16
C GLN A 99 3.47 9.44 -0.85
N LEU A 100 4.55 8.72 -1.15
CA LEU A 100 5.91 9.15 -0.77
C LEU A 100 6.65 9.96 -1.84
N GLY A 101 6.23 9.86 -3.10
CA GLY A 101 6.93 10.46 -4.25
C GLY A 101 8.24 9.77 -4.62
N HIS A 102 8.58 8.65 -3.98
CA HIS A 102 9.74 7.82 -4.27
C HIS A 102 9.44 6.35 -3.99
N ARG A 103 10.28 5.47 -4.53
CA ARG A 103 10.09 4.01 -4.49
C ARG A 103 10.70 3.42 -3.23
N LEU A 104 10.02 2.44 -2.63
CA LEU A 104 10.55 1.57 -1.59
C LEU A 104 10.45 0.12 -2.04
N SER A 105 11.41 -0.71 -1.63
CA SER A 105 11.35 -2.16 -1.91
C SER A 105 10.44 -2.88 -0.92
N LEU A 106 9.98 -4.07 -1.30
CA LEU A 106 9.22 -4.97 -0.41
C LEU A 106 9.98 -5.18 0.90
N GLN A 107 11.28 -5.46 0.81
CA GLN A 107 12.15 -5.66 1.97
C GLN A 107 12.24 -4.43 2.88
N ALA A 108 12.35 -3.22 2.32
CA ALA A 108 12.45 -1.99 3.13
C ALA A 108 11.17 -1.77 3.95
N LEU A 109 10.01 -2.00 3.33
CA LEU A 109 8.71 -1.90 4.01
C LEU A 109 8.49 -3.03 5.01
N SER A 110 8.78 -4.27 4.64
CA SER A 110 8.54 -5.44 5.48
C SER A 110 9.48 -5.50 6.69
N SER A 111 10.74 -5.08 6.55
CA SER A 111 11.65 -4.97 7.69
C SER A 111 11.18 -3.93 8.70
N ALA A 112 10.81 -2.73 8.26
CA ALA A 112 10.39 -1.67 9.17
C ALA A 112 8.98 -1.90 9.75
N THR A 113 8.07 -2.50 8.99
CA THR A 113 6.67 -2.71 9.40
C THR A 113 6.47 -3.99 10.19
N LEU A 114 7.07 -5.10 9.74
CA LEU A 114 6.82 -6.44 10.26
C LEU A 114 8.00 -6.99 11.08
N ASN A 115 9.08 -6.21 11.23
CA ASN A 115 10.36 -6.68 11.79
C ASN A 115 10.92 -7.90 11.02
N ALA A 116 10.64 -7.98 9.72
CA ALA A 116 11.15 -9.06 8.87
C ALA A 116 12.66 -8.96 8.72
N LYS A 117 13.36 -10.09 8.84
CA LYS A 117 14.80 -10.19 8.56
C LYS A 117 15.04 -9.95 7.07
N LYS A 118 16.22 -9.43 6.72
CA LYS A 118 16.68 -9.34 5.33
C LYS A 118 16.67 -10.73 4.70
N THR A 119 15.86 -10.93 3.66
CA THR A 119 15.90 -12.14 2.83
C THR A 119 16.85 -11.94 1.65
N SER A 120 17.18 -13.04 0.98
CA SER A 120 18.15 -13.10 -0.11
C SER A 120 17.76 -12.23 -1.30
N ASP A 121 18.78 -11.87 -2.08
CA ASP A 121 18.71 -11.10 -3.32
C ASP A 121 17.76 -11.78 -4.34
N GLY A 122 16.86 -11.02 -4.96
CA GLY A 122 15.95 -11.50 -6.02
C GLY A 122 16.69 -12.06 -7.24
N LEU A 123 17.96 -11.70 -7.43
CA LEU A 123 18.81 -12.31 -8.46
C LEU A 123 19.09 -13.81 -8.20
N GLN A 124 18.91 -14.29 -6.97
CA GLN A 124 19.16 -15.69 -6.61
C GLN A 124 18.15 -16.65 -7.24
N ALA A 125 16.88 -16.23 -7.41
CA ALA A 125 15.86 -17.05 -8.05
C ALA A 125 16.21 -17.40 -9.50
N LEU A 126 16.80 -16.45 -10.23
CA LEU A 126 17.28 -16.65 -11.60
C LEU A 126 18.43 -17.68 -11.66
N VAL A 127 19.33 -17.66 -10.69
CA VAL A 127 20.41 -18.64 -10.58
C VAL A 127 19.84 -20.03 -10.30
N TRP A 128 18.91 -20.15 -9.35
CA TRP A 128 18.25 -21.42 -9.05
C TRP A 128 17.48 -21.98 -10.24
N TYR A 129 16.86 -21.12 -11.06
CA TYR A 129 16.19 -21.57 -12.27
C TYR A 129 17.16 -22.20 -13.26
N LYS A 130 18.33 -21.58 -13.48
CA LYS A 130 19.40 -22.13 -14.33
C LYS A 130 19.97 -23.44 -13.80
N GLU A 131 19.95 -23.64 -12.48
CA GLU A 131 20.37 -24.86 -11.80
C GLU A 131 19.25 -25.92 -11.66
N GLY A 132 18.03 -25.63 -12.10
CA GLY A 132 16.87 -26.54 -11.96
C GLY A 132 16.35 -26.69 -10.53
N LYS A 133 16.71 -25.78 -9.61
CA LYS A 133 16.33 -25.80 -8.18
C LYS A 133 14.97 -25.15 -7.94
N ILE A 134 13.93 -25.68 -8.58
CA ILE A 134 12.57 -25.10 -8.53
C ILE A 134 12.01 -25.01 -7.10
N GLU A 135 12.28 -26.00 -6.25
CA GLU A 135 11.78 -25.98 -4.87
C GLU A 135 12.32 -24.81 -4.04
N GLU A 136 13.52 -24.32 -4.32
CA GLU A 136 14.06 -23.12 -3.66
C GLU A 136 13.37 -21.85 -4.17
N ILE A 137 13.05 -21.78 -5.47
CA ILE A 137 12.26 -20.69 -6.05
C ILE A 137 10.86 -20.66 -5.44
N LYS A 138 10.19 -21.81 -5.30
CA LYS A 138 8.88 -21.91 -4.66
C LYS A 138 8.90 -21.39 -3.22
N LYS A 139 9.90 -21.79 -2.41
CA LYS A 139 10.04 -21.30 -1.03
C LYS A 139 10.26 -19.79 -0.98
N TYR A 140 11.11 -19.26 -1.87
CA TYR A 140 11.40 -17.83 -1.94
C TYR A 140 10.18 -17.02 -2.35
N CYS A 141 9.51 -17.40 -3.45
CA CYS A 141 8.32 -16.71 -3.93
C CYS A 141 7.19 -16.75 -2.87
N LEU A 142 6.96 -17.90 -2.21
CA LEU A 142 5.99 -17.98 -1.11
C LEU A 142 6.37 -17.11 0.09
N LYS A 143 7.66 -16.85 0.31
CA LYS A 143 8.11 -15.92 1.35
C LYS A 143 7.76 -14.48 1.00
N ASP A 144 7.93 -14.08 -0.26
CA ASP A 144 7.55 -12.74 -0.71
C ASP A 144 6.03 -12.53 -0.71
N VAL A 145 5.25 -13.58 -1.00
CA VAL A 145 3.80 -13.58 -0.77
C VAL A 145 3.46 -13.40 0.71
N GLU A 146 4.14 -14.09 1.62
CA GLU A 146 3.94 -13.96 3.07
C GLU A 146 4.22 -12.51 3.54
N LEU A 147 5.32 -11.91 3.08
CA LEU A 147 5.67 -10.52 3.39
C LEU A 147 4.64 -9.54 2.83
N THR A 148 4.23 -9.72 1.57
CA THR A 148 3.21 -8.89 0.91
C THR A 148 1.88 -8.98 1.62
N ARG A 149 1.46 -10.19 2.02
CA ARG A 149 0.26 -10.42 2.82
C ARG A 149 0.36 -9.72 4.18
N GLY A 150 1.49 -9.88 4.88
CA GLY A 150 1.71 -9.23 6.17
C GLY A 150 1.63 -7.72 6.09
N LEU A 151 2.19 -7.11 5.04
CA LEU A 151 2.07 -5.67 4.79
C LEU A 151 0.62 -5.29 4.55
N TYR A 152 -0.09 -6.01 3.69
CA TYR A 152 -1.51 -5.79 3.43
C TYR A 152 -2.35 -5.82 4.71
N GLU A 153 -2.19 -6.88 5.52
CA GLU A 153 -2.91 -7.06 6.78
C GLU A 153 -2.60 -5.93 7.76
N TYR A 154 -1.31 -5.60 7.93
CA TYR A 154 -0.88 -4.51 8.81
C TYR A 154 -1.48 -3.18 8.36
N GLY A 155 -1.34 -2.81 7.09
CA GLY A 155 -1.85 -1.54 6.56
C GLY A 155 -3.38 -1.48 6.60
N LYS A 156 -4.08 -2.58 6.34
CA LYS A 156 -5.54 -2.69 6.46
C LYS A 156 -5.97 -2.47 7.91
N GLU A 157 -5.27 -3.00 8.89
CA GLU A 157 -5.61 -2.85 10.30
C GLU A 157 -5.25 -1.47 10.87
N HIS A 158 -4.00 -1.04 10.65
CA HIS A 158 -3.36 0.11 11.29
C HIS A 158 -3.44 1.40 10.47
N GLY A 159 -3.81 1.32 9.19
CA GLY A 159 -3.94 2.48 8.28
C GLY A 159 -2.62 3.14 7.87
N HIS A 160 -1.50 2.47 8.08
CA HIS A 160 -0.18 2.92 7.64
C HIS A 160 0.78 1.74 7.48
N LEU A 161 1.87 1.95 6.73
CA LEU A 161 3.07 1.11 6.77
C LEU A 161 4.24 1.93 7.32
N LEU A 162 5.31 1.23 7.70
CA LEU A 162 6.54 1.83 8.23
C LEU A 162 7.71 1.65 7.27
N PHE A 163 8.65 2.59 7.28
CA PHE A 163 9.90 2.52 6.54
C PHE A 163 11.01 3.28 7.26
N ASP A 164 12.26 2.85 7.08
CA ASP A 164 13.43 3.58 7.55
C ASP A 164 13.73 4.75 6.60
N SER A 165 13.74 5.96 7.15
CA SER A 165 14.05 7.18 6.41
C SER A 165 15.55 7.35 6.27
N LEU A 166 16.04 7.35 5.03
CA LEU A 166 17.46 7.59 4.74
C LEU A 166 17.91 9.03 5.01
N TYR A 167 16.97 9.96 5.19
CA TYR A 167 17.26 11.37 5.43
C TYR A 167 17.69 11.66 6.88
N ASP A 168 17.03 11.01 7.84
CA ASP A 168 17.21 11.27 9.28
C ASP A 168 17.41 9.99 10.11
N SER A 169 17.52 8.82 9.46
CA SER A 169 17.73 7.51 10.10
C SER A 169 16.66 7.15 11.13
N ARG A 170 15.43 7.62 10.93
CA ARG A 170 14.28 7.35 11.79
C ARG A 170 13.23 6.52 11.05
N VAL A 171 12.44 5.77 11.83
CA VAL A 171 11.25 5.09 11.30
C VAL A 171 10.16 6.12 11.04
N HIS A 172 9.69 6.16 9.80
CA HIS A 172 8.58 6.98 9.34
C HIS A 172 7.37 6.12 8.96
N ALA A 173 6.18 6.72 9.04
CA ALA A 173 4.95 6.10 8.56
C ALA A 173 4.53 6.67 7.19
N VAL A 174 4.01 5.79 6.33
CA VAL A 174 3.26 6.14 5.12
C VAL A 174 1.79 5.78 5.35
N PRO A 175 0.86 6.75 5.32
CA PRO A 175 -0.57 6.48 5.47
C PRO A 175 -1.08 5.61 4.31
N VAL A 176 -1.94 4.64 4.62
CA VAL A 176 -2.63 3.82 3.62
C VAL A 176 -4.09 3.67 4.01
N ASN A 177 -4.98 3.58 3.02
CA ASN A 177 -6.42 3.44 3.26
C ASN A 177 -6.99 2.25 2.48
N TRP A 178 -6.88 1.06 3.08
CA TRP A 178 -7.33 -0.20 2.50
C TRP A 178 -8.55 -0.79 3.20
N LYS A 179 -9.17 -0.03 4.13
CA LYS A 179 -10.50 -0.37 4.67
C LYS A 179 -11.55 0.10 3.66
N GLY A 180 -12.56 -0.75 3.42
CA GLY A 180 -13.61 -0.52 2.42
C GLY A 180 -14.26 0.87 2.50
N GLN A 181 -14.64 1.39 1.33
CA GLN A 181 -15.01 2.79 1.13
C GLN A 181 -16.24 3.22 1.95
N THR A 182 -16.15 4.43 2.49
CA THR A 182 -17.28 5.23 2.98
C THR A 182 -18.14 5.72 1.80
N HIS A 183 -19.46 5.83 1.99
CA HIS A 183 -20.41 6.31 0.96
C HIS A 183 -20.09 7.71 0.41
N MET A 184 -19.37 8.55 1.16
CA MET A 184 -18.89 9.86 0.73
C MET A 184 -17.36 9.87 0.71
N PRO A 185 -16.72 10.45 -0.33
CA PRO A 185 -15.28 10.67 -0.33
C PRO A 185 -14.84 11.51 0.88
N LEU A 186 -13.81 11.05 1.58
CA LEU A 186 -13.29 11.70 2.78
C LEU A 186 -13.03 13.21 2.59
N ARG A 187 -12.48 13.59 1.45
CA ARG A 187 -12.23 14.99 1.09
C ARG A 187 -13.52 15.84 1.12
N LYS A 188 -14.64 15.31 0.65
CA LYS A 188 -15.93 16.01 0.69
C LYS A 188 -16.44 16.21 2.12
N ILE A 189 -16.22 15.22 3.00
CA ILE A 189 -16.58 15.34 4.43
C ILE A 189 -15.81 16.51 5.05
N ILE A 190 -14.49 16.58 4.79
CA ILE A 190 -13.61 17.64 5.28
C ILE A 190 -14.01 19.01 4.70
N GLU A 191 -14.27 19.08 3.39
CA GLU A 191 -14.73 20.30 2.70
C GLU A 191 -16.05 20.82 3.27
N ASN A 192 -17.04 19.95 3.46
CA ASN A 192 -18.33 20.33 4.03
C ASN A 192 -18.21 20.84 5.46
N ALA A 193 -17.40 20.16 6.29
CA ALA A 193 -17.16 20.58 7.66
C ALA A 193 -16.42 21.93 7.72
N PHE A 194 -15.45 22.14 6.84
CA PHE A 194 -14.78 23.43 6.70
C PHE A 194 -15.77 24.55 6.34
N LEU A 195 -16.61 24.37 5.31
CA LEU A 195 -17.57 25.37 4.85
C LEU A 195 -18.64 25.70 5.89
N SER A 196 -19.15 24.68 6.59
CA SER A 196 -20.18 24.83 7.62
C SER A 196 -19.64 25.23 9.00
N ARG A 197 -18.30 25.33 9.15
CA ARG A 197 -17.62 25.51 10.44
C ARG A 197 -18.04 24.46 11.48
N GLN A 198 -18.23 23.24 11.00
CA GLN A 198 -18.55 22.10 11.82
C GLN A 198 -17.25 21.43 12.29
N ARG A 199 -17.19 21.11 13.58
CA ARG A 199 -16.06 20.44 14.18
C ARG A 199 -15.97 18.98 13.73
N LEU A 200 -14.75 18.46 13.62
CA LEU A 200 -14.49 17.06 13.25
C LEU A 200 -13.71 16.32 14.34
N PHE A 201 -13.96 15.02 14.46
CA PHE A 201 -12.91 14.08 14.82
C PHE A 201 -12.26 13.55 13.55
N ILE A 202 -10.92 13.49 13.52
CA ILE A 202 -10.17 12.83 12.46
C ILE A 202 -9.33 11.69 13.00
N GLU A 203 -9.19 10.63 12.22
CA GLU A 203 -8.10 9.66 12.36
C GLU A 203 -6.95 10.12 11.47
N TYR A 204 -5.79 10.40 12.07
CA TYR A 204 -4.64 10.97 11.40
C TYR A 204 -3.38 10.15 11.62
N VAL A 205 -2.67 9.82 10.55
CA VAL A 205 -1.34 9.22 10.59
C VAL A 205 -0.31 10.33 10.40
N SER A 206 0.45 10.60 11.47
CA SER A 206 1.62 11.48 11.38
C SER A 206 2.80 10.72 10.79
N ARG A 207 3.57 11.33 9.88
CA ARG A 207 4.78 10.72 9.30
C ARG A 207 5.84 10.36 10.36
N GLN A 208 5.95 11.19 11.39
CA GLN A 208 6.81 10.99 12.55
C GLN A 208 5.98 10.91 13.82
N LYS A 209 6.47 10.16 14.81
CA LYS A 209 5.90 10.14 16.16
C LYS A 209 6.86 10.73 17.17
N GLN A 210 6.31 11.33 18.23
CA GLN A 210 7.06 11.61 19.44
C GLN A 210 7.22 10.33 20.26
N GLU A 211 8.20 10.30 21.15
CA GLU A 211 8.38 9.18 22.07
C GLU A 211 7.10 8.98 22.92
N GLY A 212 6.67 7.73 23.07
CA GLY A 212 5.42 7.37 23.75
C GLY A 212 4.13 7.62 22.94
N GLU A 213 4.18 8.17 21.72
CA GLU A 213 3.01 8.30 20.86
C GLU A 213 2.91 7.20 19.79
N GLU A 214 1.70 6.94 19.31
CA GLU A 214 1.47 6.14 18.09
C GLU A 214 1.52 7.01 16.82
N PHE A 215 1.77 6.38 15.67
CA PHE A 215 1.70 7.09 14.37
C PHE A 215 0.27 7.48 14.03
N LYS A 216 -0.69 6.56 14.20
CA LYS A 216 -2.12 6.80 14.03
C LYS A 216 -2.72 7.40 15.31
N LYS A 217 -3.53 8.45 15.15
CA LYS A 217 -4.04 9.28 16.24
C LYS A 217 -5.48 9.73 15.96
N LYS A 218 -6.33 9.78 16.99
CA LYS A 218 -7.61 10.51 16.93
C LYS A 218 -7.40 11.96 17.35
N ARG A 219 -7.96 12.93 16.61
CA ARG A 219 -7.85 14.37 16.89
C ARG A 219 -9.20 15.06 16.72
N LYS A 220 -9.59 15.88 17.70
CA LYS A 220 -10.73 16.81 17.61
C LYS A 220 -10.20 18.13 17.04
N ILE A 221 -10.73 18.58 15.90
CA ILE A 221 -10.19 19.72 15.15
C ILE A 221 -11.26 20.69 14.66
N ASP A 222 -10.87 21.97 14.59
CA ASP A 222 -11.63 23.06 13.96
C ASP A 222 -10.85 23.59 12.76
N ILE A 223 -11.35 23.38 11.54
CA ILE A 223 -10.64 23.74 10.31
C ILE A 223 -10.77 25.25 10.04
N TYR A 224 -9.65 25.97 10.02
CA TYR A 224 -9.63 27.41 9.75
C TYR A 224 -9.25 27.75 8.32
N ALA A 225 -8.45 26.90 7.67
CA ALA A 225 -8.20 27.00 6.24
C ALA A 225 -7.85 25.66 5.62
N MET A 226 -7.93 25.63 4.29
CA MET A 226 -7.61 24.49 3.47
C MET A 226 -6.87 24.96 2.22
N ASN A 227 -5.67 24.44 2.00
CA ASN A 227 -4.83 24.71 0.85
C ASN A 227 -4.54 23.39 0.16
N GLY A 228 -5.35 23.04 -0.84
CA GLY A 228 -5.14 21.94 -1.79
C GLY A 228 -4.92 20.55 -1.18
N LYS A 229 -3.73 20.34 -0.59
CA LYS A 229 -3.26 19.11 0.05
C LYS A 229 -3.20 19.19 1.59
N GLU A 230 -3.39 20.36 2.19
CA GLU A 230 -3.26 20.56 3.64
C GLU A 230 -4.44 21.34 4.21
N ILE A 231 -4.72 21.12 5.49
CA ILE A 231 -5.64 21.91 6.31
C ILE A 231 -4.90 22.52 7.49
N SER A 232 -5.18 23.79 7.79
CA SER A 232 -4.78 24.45 9.03
C SER A 232 -5.96 24.42 9.97
N ALA A 233 -5.81 23.74 11.11
CA ALA A 233 -6.90 23.50 12.04
C ALA A 233 -6.44 23.66 13.50
N TYR A 234 -7.32 24.21 14.35
CA TYR A 234 -7.10 24.20 15.79
C TYR A 234 -7.26 22.78 16.33
N CYS A 235 -6.20 22.26 16.94
CA CYS A 235 -6.16 20.93 17.52
C CYS A 235 -6.45 21.02 19.02
N HIS A 236 -7.63 20.55 19.44
CA HIS A 236 -8.08 20.67 20.83
C HIS A 236 -7.17 19.96 21.84
N LEU A 237 -6.54 18.84 21.44
CA LEU A 237 -5.58 18.14 22.28
C LEU A 237 -4.28 18.94 22.50
N ARG A 238 -3.82 19.66 21.48
CA ARG A 238 -2.57 20.44 21.54
C ARG A 238 -2.81 21.90 21.92
N GLN A 239 -4.07 22.31 22.00
CA GLN A 239 -4.53 23.67 22.24
C GLN A 239 -3.88 24.72 21.33
N ALA A 240 -3.62 24.35 20.06
CA ALA A 240 -2.90 25.18 19.11
C ALA A 240 -3.34 24.90 17.67
N ILE A 241 -3.13 25.87 16.77
CA ILE A 241 -3.26 25.67 15.32
C ILE A 241 -2.15 24.74 14.85
N ARG A 242 -2.52 23.76 14.03
CA ARG A 242 -1.62 22.77 13.42
C ARG A 242 -1.99 22.58 11.95
N ASN A 243 -0.98 22.23 11.16
CA ASN A 243 -1.19 21.81 9.77
C ASN A 243 -1.31 20.29 9.72
N PHE A 244 -2.31 19.81 8.99
CA PHE A 244 -2.55 18.40 8.74
C PHE A 244 -2.56 18.18 7.23
N LYS A 245 -1.82 17.18 6.77
CA LYS A 245 -1.87 16.79 5.36
C LYS A 245 -3.12 15.95 5.11
N LEU A 246 -3.86 16.25 4.05
CA LEU A 246 -5.07 15.49 3.70
C LEU A 246 -4.76 14.00 3.47
N GLU A 247 -3.58 13.69 2.92
CA GLU A 247 -3.10 12.31 2.70
C GLU A 247 -2.92 11.52 4.02
N GLY A 248 -2.68 12.22 5.13
CA GLY A 248 -2.55 11.62 6.45
C GLY A 248 -3.89 11.39 7.16
N ILE A 249 -5.00 11.92 6.64
CA ILE A 249 -6.32 11.73 7.25
C ILE A 249 -6.93 10.44 6.69
N LEU A 250 -7.21 9.47 7.56
CA LEU A 250 -7.80 8.18 7.18
C LEU A 250 -9.32 8.19 7.28
N ALA A 251 -9.86 8.93 8.25
CA ALA A 251 -11.29 9.07 8.49
C ALA A 251 -11.58 10.45 9.09
N ALA A 252 -12.79 10.95 8.84
CA ALA A 252 -13.31 12.18 9.42
C ALA A 252 -14.78 11.98 9.83
N GLU A 253 -15.09 12.31 11.07
CA GLU A 253 -16.40 12.18 11.70
C GLU A 253 -16.86 13.58 12.13
N PRO A 254 -17.84 14.18 11.44
CA PRO A 254 -18.46 15.42 11.89
C PRO A 254 -19.18 15.23 13.22
N VAL A 255 -19.04 16.20 14.11
CA VAL A 255 -19.76 16.23 15.38
C VAL A 255 -20.79 17.35 15.38
N ASN A 256 -21.82 17.26 16.22
CA ASN A 256 -22.84 18.31 16.36
C ASN A 256 -22.32 19.49 17.21
N GLU A 257 -21.17 20.03 16.83
CA GLU A 257 -20.52 21.18 17.45
C GLU A 257 -20.01 22.10 16.35
N PHE A 258 -20.21 23.40 16.50
CA PHE A 258 -19.82 24.43 15.52
C PHE A 258 -18.92 25.46 16.19
N TYR A 259 -18.01 26.07 15.42
CA TYR A 259 -17.06 27.05 15.93
C TYR A 259 -17.07 28.34 15.11
N LYS A 260 -16.58 29.42 15.71
CA LYS A 260 -16.29 30.67 15.01
C LYS A 260 -14.79 30.71 14.72
N ALA A 261 -14.41 30.99 13.48
CA ALA A 261 -13.02 31.25 13.15
C ALA A 261 -12.59 32.60 13.76
N PRO A 262 -11.42 32.69 14.41
CA PRO A 262 -10.90 33.98 14.88
C PRO A 262 -10.67 34.94 13.71
N GLN A 263 -10.95 36.24 13.89
CA GLN A 263 -10.92 37.27 12.83
C GLN A 263 -9.52 37.44 12.19
N ASP A 264 -8.48 37.14 12.95
CA ASP A 264 -7.05 37.28 12.68
C ASP A 264 -6.41 36.10 11.91
N VAL A 265 -7.16 35.01 11.71
CA VAL A 265 -6.66 33.84 10.96
C VAL A 265 -6.70 34.09 9.44
N GLN A 266 -7.53 35.02 8.95
CA GLN A 266 -7.54 35.38 7.52
C GLN A 266 -6.29 36.15 7.05
N SER A 267 -5.59 36.84 7.96
CA SER A 267 -4.41 37.66 7.65
C SER A 267 -3.07 36.93 7.80
N SER A 268 -3.03 35.75 8.42
CA SER A 268 -1.80 35.01 8.75
C SER A 268 -1.60 33.73 7.93
N LEU A 269 -2.51 33.44 6.99
CA LEU A 269 -2.51 32.23 6.18
C LEU A 269 -2.13 32.46 4.70
N PHE A 270 -1.60 33.64 4.39
CA PHE A 270 -0.99 33.98 3.11
C PHE A 270 0.32 34.73 3.35
#